data_AF-A0A7X7IKQ3-F1
#
_entry.id   AF-A0A7X7IKQ3-F1
#
_cell.length_a   1.000
_cell.length_b   1.000
_cell.length_c   1.000
_cell.angle_alpha   90.00
_cell.angle_beta   90.00
_cell.angle_gamma   90.00
#
_symmetry.space_group_name_H-M   'P 1'
#
loop_
_entity.id
_entity.type
_entity.pdbx_description
1 polymer ?
#
loop_
_entity_poly.entity_id
_entity_poly.type
_entity_poly.pdbx_seq_one_letter_code
_entity_poly.pdbx_strand_id
1 'polypeptide(L)'
;MATLFEVKAVDRQFYHDRLREFLPEKIIDIHTHVWLDKFRAKVSDDPLRAVTWPSRVALDNSIEDTQETYRLMFPDKHVTPMIFANPHTRDDDIDGMNDYISRSAKEYHCPSLIFAMPWWSAEEVEQKIIAGGFLGAKVYLTFSDPKIAQNDISIFDFLPHHQLEVLNQHGWIVMLH
;
A
#
# COMPACT_ATOMS: atom_id res chain seq x y z
N MET A 1 -14.44 -2.36 -22.00
CA MET A 1 -14.41 -2.34 -20.52
C MET A 1 -15.16 -1.10 -20.07
N ALA A 2 -16.03 -1.20 -19.06
CA ALA A 2 -16.64 -0.02 -18.46
C ALA A 2 -15.55 0.79 -17.74
N THR A 3 -15.52 2.11 -17.90
CA THR A 3 -14.58 2.97 -17.17
C THR A 3 -14.92 2.97 -15.69
N LEU A 4 -13.90 3.01 -14.82
CA LEU A 4 -14.07 2.97 -13.35
C LEU A 4 -15.01 4.05 -12.82
N PHE A 5 -14.93 5.24 -13.40
CA PHE A 5 -15.80 6.37 -13.11
C PHE A 5 -15.98 7.23 -14.37
N GLU A 6 -17.03 8.05 -14.35
CA GLU A 6 -17.28 9.04 -15.40
C GLU A 6 -16.29 10.21 -15.28
N VAL A 7 -15.52 10.47 -16.34
CA VAL A 7 -14.70 11.69 -16.45
C VAL A 7 -15.49 12.74 -17.23
N LYS A 8 -16.00 13.75 -16.51
CA LYS A 8 -16.89 14.77 -17.08
C LYS A 8 -16.12 15.79 -17.90
N ALA A 9 -16.84 16.56 -18.71
CA ALA A 9 -16.24 17.63 -19.52
C ALA A 9 -15.49 18.66 -18.66
N VAL A 10 -16.05 19.00 -17.48
CA VAL A 10 -15.42 19.94 -16.53
C VAL A 10 -14.09 19.41 -15.99
N ASP A 11 -13.97 18.11 -15.73
CA ASP A 11 -12.73 17.50 -15.22
C ASP A 11 -11.63 17.56 -16.27
N ARG A 12 -11.96 17.23 -17.53
CA ARG A 12 -11.04 17.30 -18.67
C ARG A 12 -10.54 18.72 -18.90
N GLN A 13 -11.47 19.69 -18.86
CA GLN A 13 -11.13 21.09 -19.08
C GLN A 13 -10.28 21.63 -17.93
N PHE A 14 -10.61 21.33 -16.68
CA PHE A 14 -9.81 21.76 -15.54
C PHE A 14 -8.39 21.17 -15.60
N TYR A 15 -8.28 19.86 -15.88
CA TYR A 15 -6.98 19.21 -16.02
C TYR A 15 -6.14 19.89 -17.12
N HIS A 16 -6.72 20.09 -18.31
CA HIS A 16 -6.05 20.75 -19.42
C HIS A 16 -5.60 22.19 -19.09
N ASP A 17 -6.49 22.99 -18.52
CA ASP A 17 -6.28 24.43 -18.34
C ASP A 17 -5.43 24.76 -17.10
N ARG A 18 -5.36 23.85 -16.11
CA ARG A 18 -4.75 24.13 -14.79
C ARG A 18 -3.64 23.16 -14.39
N LEU A 19 -3.76 21.88 -14.75
CA LEU A 19 -2.87 20.85 -14.20
C LEU A 19 -1.85 20.33 -15.20
N ARG A 20 -2.20 20.28 -16.49
CA ARG A 20 -1.39 19.63 -17.52
C ARG A 20 0.02 20.17 -17.61
N GLU A 21 0.19 21.49 -17.69
CA GLU A 21 1.52 22.13 -17.78
C GLU A 21 2.17 22.31 -16.40
N PHE A 22 1.38 22.29 -15.33
CA PHE A 22 1.87 22.44 -13.97
C PHE A 22 2.51 21.15 -13.44
N LEU A 23 1.91 19.99 -13.76
CA LEU A 23 2.39 18.68 -13.32
C LEU A 23 3.51 18.18 -14.24
N PRO A 24 4.54 17.52 -13.68
CA PRO A 24 5.60 16.95 -14.48
C PRO A 24 5.09 15.80 -15.35
N GLU A 25 5.78 15.52 -16.45
CA GLU A 25 5.46 14.40 -17.34
C GLU A 25 5.55 13.03 -16.64
N LYS A 26 6.46 12.92 -15.67
CA LYS A 26 6.70 11.72 -14.87
C LYS A 26 6.42 12.00 -13.41
N ILE A 27 5.56 11.19 -12.80
CA ILE A 27 5.13 11.33 -11.41
C ILE A 27 5.41 10.01 -10.70
N ILE A 28 5.99 10.08 -9.50
CA ILE A 28 6.03 8.94 -8.58
C ILE A 28 4.95 9.18 -7.55
N ASP A 29 3.92 8.32 -7.54
CA ASP A 29 3.00 8.25 -6.41
C ASP A 29 3.65 7.37 -5.35
N ILE A 30 4.22 7.99 -4.32
CA ILE A 30 5.03 7.29 -3.33
C ILE A 30 4.18 6.45 -2.36
N HIS A 31 2.85 6.59 -2.32
CA HIS A 31 2.02 5.92 -1.31
C HIS A 31 0.74 5.38 -1.94
N THR A 32 0.78 4.13 -2.40
CA THR A 32 -0.37 3.52 -3.08
C THR A 32 -0.75 2.19 -2.47
N HIS A 33 -1.98 2.12 -1.94
CA HIS A 33 -2.56 0.88 -1.43
C HIS A 33 -3.25 0.10 -2.55
N VAL A 34 -2.85 -1.16 -2.74
CA VAL A 34 -3.50 -2.10 -3.64
C VAL A 34 -4.08 -3.24 -2.80
N TRP A 35 -5.36 -3.58 -3.02
CA TRP A 35 -6.03 -4.61 -2.22
C TRP A 35 -7.11 -5.35 -2.99
N LEU A 36 -7.35 -6.59 -2.55
CA LEU A 36 -8.49 -7.41 -2.97
C LEU A 36 -9.22 -7.92 -1.72
N ASP A 37 -10.53 -7.79 -1.70
CA ASP A 37 -11.44 -8.22 -0.63
C ASP A 37 -11.34 -9.71 -0.33
N LYS A 38 -10.93 -10.53 -1.31
CA LYS A 38 -10.70 -11.97 -1.11
C LYS A 38 -9.64 -12.28 -0.05
N PHE A 39 -8.71 -11.35 0.21
CA PHE A 39 -7.68 -11.50 1.24
C PHE A 39 -8.09 -10.91 2.59
N ARG A 40 -9.24 -10.21 2.65
CA ARG A 40 -9.74 -9.62 3.89
C ARG A 40 -10.44 -10.67 4.74
N ALA A 41 -10.18 -10.64 6.03
CA ALA A 41 -10.95 -11.37 7.02
C ALA A 41 -12.42 -10.95 6.93
N LYS A 42 -13.33 -11.93 6.91
CA LYS A 42 -14.78 -11.67 6.87
C LYS A 42 -15.37 -11.43 8.26
N VAL A 43 -14.69 -11.94 9.28
CA VAL A 43 -15.01 -11.74 10.69
C VAL A 43 -13.68 -11.49 11.39
N SER A 44 -13.62 -10.45 12.20
CA SER A 44 -12.49 -10.19 13.08
C SER A 44 -13.00 -9.58 14.37
N ASP A 45 -12.45 -10.05 15.49
CA ASP A 45 -12.72 -9.50 16.83
C ASP A 45 -11.78 -8.31 17.14
N ASP A 46 -10.83 -8.00 16.25
CA ASP A 46 -9.91 -6.88 16.44
C ASP A 46 -10.67 -5.55 16.36
N PRO A 47 -10.49 -4.66 17.35
CA PRO A 47 -11.05 -3.32 17.27
C PRO A 47 -10.44 -2.59 16.06
N LEU A 48 -11.29 -2.15 15.13
CA LEU A 48 -10.88 -1.32 13.99
C LEU A 48 -10.29 0.00 14.50
N ARG A 49 -8.96 0.10 14.49
CA ARG A 49 -8.21 1.34 14.81
C ARG A 49 -7.88 2.18 13.58
N ALA A 50 -8.39 1.79 12.41
CA ALA A 50 -8.16 2.47 11.13
C ALA A 50 -9.46 3.09 10.57
N VAL A 51 -9.31 4.10 9.72
CA VAL A 51 -10.44 4.74 9.02
C VAL A 51 -11.05 3.78 8.01
N THR A 52 -12.39 3.69 7.98
CA THR A 52 -13.14 2.72 7.16
C THR A 52 -13.82 3.34 5.94
N TRP A 53 -13.58 4.61 5.63
CA TRP A 53 -14.26 5.26 4.51
C TRP A 53 -13.91 4.62 3.14
N PRO A 54 -12.67 4.15 2.84
CA PRO A 54 -12.37 3.59 1.52
C PRO A 54 -13.18 2.32 1.22
N SER A 55 -13.42 1.48 2.23
CA SER A 55 -14.23 0.26 2.07
C SER A 55 -15.72 0.54 1.84
N ARG A 56 -16.17 1.80 1.98
CA ARG A 56 -17.54 2.21 1.63
C ARG A 56 -17.71 2.57 0.16
N VAL A 57 -16.61 2.81 -0.55
CA VAL A 57 -16.63 3.29 -1.94
C VAL A 57 -16.03 2.30 -2.93
N ALA A 58 -15.15 1.40 -2.46
CA ALA A 58 -14.54 0.37 -3.29
C ALA A 58 -14.35 -0.92 -2.50
N LEU A 59 -14.88 -2.02 -3.02
CA LEU A 59 -14.66 -3.36 -2.47
C LEU A 59 -13.20 -3.78 -2.68
N ASP A 60 -12.75 -3.67 -3.93
CA ASP A 60 -11.39 -3.92 -4.39
C ASP A 60 -10.73 -2.62 -4.87
N ASN A 61 -9.40 -2.57 -4.82
CA ASN A 61 -8.60 -1.63 -5.58
C ASN A 61 -7.41 -2.39 -6.13
N SER A 62 -7.65 -3.08 -7.24
CA SER A 62 -6.64 -3.90 -7.91
C SER A 62 -5.53 -3.02 -8.52
N ILE A 63 -4.44 -3.64 -8.96
CA ILE A 63 -3.40 -2.91 -9.70
C ILE A 63 -3.96 -2.40 -11.04
N GLU A 64 -4.86 -3.16 -11.68
CA GLU A 64 -5.57 -2.77 -12.89
C GLU A 64 -6.39 -1.50 -12.67
N ASP A 65 -7.17 -1.46 -11.59
CA ASP A 65 -8.00 -0.30 -11.25
C ASP A 65 -7.14 0.92 -10.92
N THR A 66 -6.01 0.69 -10.24
CA THR A 66 -5.03 1.74 -9.92
C THR A 66 -4.44 2.35 -11.20
N GLN A 67 -4.01 1.52 -12.16
CA GLN A 67 -3.46 1.98 -13.44
C GLN A 67 -4.51 2.71 -14.28
N GLU A 68 -5.73 2.19 -14.35
CA GLU A 68 -6.82 2.84 -15.07
C GLU A 68 -7.21 4.17 -14.42
N THR A 69 -7.16 4.27 -13.08
CA THR A 69 -7.37 5.53 -12.36
C THR A 69 -6.34 6.58 -12.78
N TYR A 70 -5.05 6.25 -12.81
CA TYR A 70 -4.03 7.19 -13.30
C TYR A 70 -4.26 7.59 -14.76
N ARG A 71 -4.64 6.65 -15.62
CA ARG A 71 -4.95 6.95 -17.03
C ARG A 71 -6.15 7.89 -17.18
N LEU A 72 -7.17 7.75 -16.33
CA LEU A 72 -8.36 8.61 -16.34
C LEU A 72 -8.07 10.00 -15.76
N MET A 73 -7.29 10.09 -14.68
CA MET A 73 -6.97 11.35 -14.01
C MET A 73 -5.87 12.16 -14.71
N PHE A 74 -4.86 11.48 -15.26
CA PHE A 74 -3.65 12.07 -15.82
C PHE A 74 -3.32 11.47 -17.20
N PRO A 75 -4.18 11.69 -18.21
CA PRO A 75 -4.15 10.93 -19.47
C PRO A 75 -2.87 11.07 -20.31
N ASP A 76 -2.10 12.14 -20.12
CA ASP A 76 -0.82 12.39 -20.78
C ASP A 76 0.38 12.35 -19.83
N LYS A 77 0.21 11.86 -18.60
CA LYS A 77 1.32 11.69 -17.64
C LYS A 77 1.68 10.22 -17.47
N HIS A 78 2.93 9.98 -17.12
CA HIS A 78 3.40 8.68 -16.68
C HIS A 78 3.47 8.67 -15.16
N VAL A 79 2.55 7.93 -14.53
CA VAL A 79 2.52 7.78 -13.07
C VAL A 79 3.03 6.40 -12.69
N THR A 80 4.07 6.36 -11.86
CA THR A 80 4.63 5.11 -11.32
C THR A 80 4.27 5.02 -9.83
N PRO A 81 3.36 4.12 -9.43
CA PRO A 81 3.02 3.95 -8.01
C PRO A 81 4.08 3.13 -7.26
N MET A 82 4.37 3.50 -6.02
CA MET A 82 4.96 2.58 -5.05
C MET A 82 3.85 1.86 -4.30
N ILE A 83 3.71 0.57 -4.59
CA ILE A 83 2.57 -0.22 -4.12
C ILE A 83 2.89 -1.05 -2.88
N PHE A 84 1.89 -1.21 -2.02
CA PHE A 84 1.92 -2.11 -0.87
C PHE A 84 0.49 -2.50 -0.47
N ALA A 85 0.40 -3.54 0.36
CA ALA A 85 -0.88 -4.07 0.80
C ALA A 85 -1.65 -3.08 1.71
N ASN A 86 -2.91 -3.38 1.96
CA ASN A 86 -3.79 -2.62 2.85
C ASN A 86 -4.50 -3.52 3.88
N PRO A 87 -3.75 -4.18 4.77
CA PRO A 87 -4.35 -4.99 5.83
C PRO A 87 -5.03 -4.07 6.85
N HIS A 88 -6.17 -4.54 7.36
CA HIS A 88 -6.97 -3.88 8.39
C HIS A 88 -6.87 -4.57 9.74
N THR A 89 -6.73 -5.90 9.74
CA THR A 89 -6.80 -6.72 10.96
C THR A 89 -5.73 -7.81 10.94
N ARG A 90 -5.43 -8.39 12.11
CA ARG A 90 -4.47 -9.51 12.20
C ARG A 90 -4.97 -10.79 11.54
N ASP A 91 -6.28 -10.90 11.34
CA ASP A 91 -6.92 -12.08 10.73
C ASP A 91 -6.92 -12.03 9.19
N ASP A 92 -6.46 -10.92 8.60
CA ASP A 92 -6.30 -10.80 7.15
C ASP A 92 -5.23 -11.78 6.62
N ASP A 93 -5.38 -12.22 5.37
CA ASP A 93 -4.38 -13.05 4.68
C ASP A 93 -3.17 -12.19 4.25
N ILE A 94 -2.31 -11.87 5.22
CA ILE A 94 -1.14 -10.99 5.02
C ILE A 94 -0.19 -11.55 3.96
N ASP A 95 0.01 -12.87 3.94
CA ASP A 95 0.88 -13.51 2.96
C ASP A 95 0.26 -13.45 1.56
N GLY A 96 -1.03 -13.78 1.41
CA GLY A 96 -1.74 -13.65 0.14
C GLY A 96 -1.79 -12.21 -0.39
N MET A 97 -1.92 -11.22 0.51
CA MET A 97 -1.82 -9.81 0.15
C MET A 97 -0.43 -9.46 -0.38
N ASN A 98 0.64 -9.78 0.35
CA ASN A 98 2.01 -9.48 -0.07
C ASN A 98 2.38 -10.23 -1.37
N ASP A 99 1.94 -11.48 -1.53
CA ASP A 99 2.12 -12.26 -2.77
C ASP A 99 1.41 -11.62 -3.96
N TYR A 100 0.24 -11.01 -3.75
CA TYR A 100 -0.42 -10.23 -4.79
C TYR A 100 0.39 -8.99 -5.16
N ILE A 101 0.87 -8.22 -4.18
CA ILE A 101 1.72 -7.05 -4.44
C ILE A 101 2.99 -7.45 -5.20
N SER A 102 3.69 -8.50 -4.80
CA SER A 102 4.91 -8.96 -5.48
C SER A 102 4.65 -9.30 -6.95
N ARG A 103 3.56 -10.04 -7.23
CA ARG A 103 3.18 -10.37 -8.61
C ARG A 103 2.78 -9.14 -9.41
N SER A 104 1.97 -8.25 -8.84
CA SER A 104 1.57 -7.00 -9.47
C SER A 104 2.76 -6.09 -9.77
N ALA A 105 3.71 -5.97 -8.84
CA ALA A 105 4.93 -5.19 -9.01
C ALA A 105 5.77 -5.70 -10.19
N LYS A 106 5.89 -7.02 -10.33
CA LYS A 106 6.62 -7.66 -11.43
C LYS A 106 5.90 -7.49 -12.78
N GLU A 107 4.58 -7.68 -12.81
CA GLU A 107 3.78 -7.59 -14.03
C GLU A 107 3.72 -6.15 -14.56
N TYR A 108 3.50 -5.19 -13.68
CA TYR A 108 3.33 -3.78 -14.03
C TYR A 108 4.60 -2.94 -13.90
N HIS A 109 5.73 -3.58 -13.56
CA HIS A 109 7.05 -2.95 -13.45
C HIS A 109 7.07 -1.74 -12.51
N CYS A 110 6.41 -1.84 -11.36
CA CYS A 110 6.35 -0.78 -10.36
C CYS A 110 7.11 -1.16 -9.07
N PRO A 111 7.68 -0.17 -8.34
CA PRO A 111 8.31 -0.40 -7.05
C PRO A 111 7.27 -0.86 -6.02
N SER A 112 7.71 -1.68 -5.06
CA SER A 112 6.83 -2.17 -4.00
C SER A 112 7.52 -2.29 -2.66
N LEU A 113 6.72 -2.21 -1.60
CA LEU A 113 7.13 -2.50 -0.22
C LEU A 113 6.34 -3.69 0.30
N ILE A 114 6.99 -4.54 1.09
CA ILE A 114 6.26 -5.56 1.85
C ILE A 114 5.47 -4.86 2.95
N PHE A 115 4.26 -5.32 3.25
CA PHE A 115 3.61 -4.93 4.50
C PHE A 115 4.11 -5.85 5.62
N ALA A 116 4.96 -5.30 6.50
CA ALA A 116 5.63 -6.07 7.55
C ALA A 116 4.81 -6.08 8.85
N MET A 117 4.72 -7.27 9.45
CA MET A 117 4.04 -7.46 10.73
C MET A 117 5.04 -7.44 11.89
N PRO A 118 4.70 -6.84 13.04
CA PRO A 118 5.66 -6.70 14.14
C PRO A 118 6.08 -8.00 14.79
N TRP A 119 5.30 -9.08 14.65
CA TRP A 119 5.64 -10.39 15.21
C TRP A 119 6.57 -11.22 14.33
N TRP A 120 6.89 -10.76 13.11
CA TRP A 120 7.87 -11.45 12.27
C TRP A 120 9.28 -11.33 12.86
N SER A 121 10.07 -12.39 12.70
CA SER A 121 11.49 -12.36 13.05
C SER A 121 12.28 -11.49 12.06
N ALA A 122 13.51 -11.13 12.43
CA ALA A 122 14.42 -10.41 11.54
C ALA A 122 14.70 -11.20 10.25
N GLU A 123 14.96 -12.51 10.39
CA GLU A 123 15.18 -13.43 9.28
C GLU A 123 13.94 -13.55 8.39
N GLU A 124 12.74 -13.64 8.97
CA GLU A 124 11.50 -13.74 8.21
C GLU A 124 11.26 -12.49 7.36
N VAL A 125 11.46 -11.30 7.93
CA VAL A 125 11.35 -10.03 7.18
C VAL A 125 12.36 -10.00 6.02
N GLU A 126 13.62 -10.34 6.29
CA GLU A 126 14.67 -10.37 5.28
C GLU A 126 14.32 -11.30 4.12
N GLN A 127 13.95 -12.55 4.43
CA GLN A 127 13.65 -13.56 3.42
C GLN A 127 12.41 -13.17 2.60
N LYS A 128 11.36 -12.65 3.23
CA LYS A 128 10.15 -12.22 2.51
C LYS A 128 10.43 -11.02 1.61
N ILE A 129 11.25 -10.05 2.05
CA ILE A 129 11.66 -8.91 1.21
C ILE A 129 12.42 -9.38 -0.04
N ILE A 130 13.44 -10.23 0.14
CA ILE A 130 14.27 -10.75 -0.95
C ILE A 130 13.42 -11.60 -1.91
N ALA A 131 12.64 -12.55 -1.39
CA ALA A 131 11.85 -13.46 -2.20
C ALA A 131 10.76 -12.73 -3.00
N GLY A 132 10.14 -11.71 -2.42
CA GLY A 132 9.11 -10.91 -3.08
C GLY A 132 9.65 -9.81 -4.00
N GLY A 133 10.95 -9.53 -3.98
CA GLY A 133 11.56 -8.44 -4.76
C GLY A 133 11.17 -7.05 -4.27
N PHE A 134 10.89 -6.90 -2.98
CA PHE A 134 10.47 -5.62 -2.38
C PHE A 134 11.68 -4.70 -2.14
N LEU A 135 11.43 -3.39 -2.13
CA LEU A 135 12.46 -2.36 -1.87
C LEU A 135 12.59 -2.00 -0.37
N GLY A 136 11.81 -2.66 0.48
CA GLY A 136 11.74 -2.44 1.91
C GLY A 136 10.34 -2.70 2.45
N ALA A 137 9.98 -2.01 3.54
CA ALA A 137 8.79 -2.31 4.32
C ALA A 137 7.88 -1.11 4.57
N LYS A 138 6.57 -1.37 4.48
CA LYS A 138 5.49 -0.58 5.08
C LYS A 138 5.12 -1.24 6.41
N VAL A 139 4.95 -0.43 7.44
CA VAL A 139 4.45 -0.86 8.75
C VAL A 139 3.33 0.07 9.20
N TYR A 140 2.54 -0.35 10.20
CA TYR A 140 1.46 0.48 10.70
C TYR A 140 1.12 0.22 12.16
N LEU A 141 0.85 1.31 12.90
CA LEU A 141 0.61 1.29 14.34
C LEU A 141 -0.59 0.43 14.75
N THR A 142 -1.59 0.24 13.90
CA THR A 142 -2.75 -0.61 14.22
C THR A 142 -2.35 -2.05 14.58
N PHE A 143 -1.19 -2.50 14.10
CA PHE A 143 -0.69 -3.85 14.35
C PHE A 143 0.17 -3.97 15.62
N SER A 144 0.46 -2.88 16.33
CA SER A 144 1.05 -2.92 17.67
C SER A 144 0.18 -3.73 18.64
N ASP A 145 0.77 -4.32 19.69
CA ASP A 145 0.03 -5.10 20.69
C ASP A 145 -1.27 -4.37 21.12
N PRO A 146 -2.46 -5.00 20.99
CA PRO A 146 -3.73 -4.35 21.29
C PRO A 146 -3.85 -3.92 22.76
N LYS A 147 -3.03 -4.46 23.67
CA LYS A 147 -2.96 -4.06 25.07
C LYS A 147 -2.32 -2.69 25.29
N ILE A 148 -1.56 -2.19 24.31
CA ILE A 148 -0.98 -0.86 24.34
C ILE A 148 -2.07 0.14 23.98
N ALA A 149 -2.27 1.13 24.85
CA ALA A 149 -3.22 2.22 24.58
C ALA A 149 -2.73 3.06 23.40
N GLN A 150 -3.64 3.58 22.59
CA GLN A 150 -3.28 4.26 21.34
C GLN A 150 -2.27 5.41 21.51
N ASN A 151 -2.35 6.16 22.61
CA ASN A 151 -1.45 7.27 22.90
C ASN A 151 -0.07 6.84 23.43
N ASP A 152 0.07 5.56 23.78
CA ASP A 152 1.29 4.97 24.33
C ASP A 152 2.06 4.14 23.29
N ILE A 153 1.54 4.03 22.05
CA ILE A 153 2.22 3.31 20.96
C ILE A 153 3.46 4.09 20.53
N SER A 154 4.60 3.40 20.56
CA SER A 154 5.86 3.84 20.00
C SER A 154 6.14 3.15 18.64
N ILE A 155 7.10 3.69 17.88
CA ILE A 155 7.51 3.10 16.59
C ILE A 155 7.93 1.64 16.77
N PHE A 156 8.58 1.30 17.88
CA PHE A 156 9.13 -0.03 18.11
C PHE A 156 8.07 -1.09 18.43
N ASP A 157 6.83 -0.68 18.71
CA ASP A 157 5.72 -1.60 18.94
C ASP A 157 5.15 -2.17 17.63
N PHE A 158 5.38 -1.49 16.50
CA PHE A 158 4.96 -1.94 15.17
C PHE A 158 6.11 -2.04 14.15
N LEU A 159 7.32 -1.62 14.53
CA LEU A 159 8.59 -1.84 13.82
C LEU A 159 9.69 -2.14 14.85
N PRO A 160 9.76 -3.38 15.36
CA PRO A 160 10.74 -3.74 16.39
C PRO A 160 12.19 -3.55 15.93
N HIS A 161 13.09 -3.30 16.89
CA HIS A 161 14.51 -3.06 16.61
C HIS A 161 15.13 -4.14 15.72
N HIS A 162 14.82 -5.42 15.94
CA HIS A 162 15.38 -6.51 15.16
C HIS A 162 14.99 -6.46 13.67
N GLN A 163 13.82 -5.93 13.34
CA GLN A 163 13.43 -5.71 11.93
C GLN A 163 14.09 -4.46 11.36
N LEU A 164 14.14 -3.38 12.14
CA LEU A 164 14.77 -2.12 11.75
C LEU A 164 16.27 -2.30 11.45
N GLU A 165 16.97 -3.10 12.24
CA GLU A 165 18.39 -3.42 12.05
C GLU A 165 18.65 -4.06 10.69
N VAL A 166 17.84 -5.05 10.29
CA VAL A 166 17.94 -5.70 8.98
C VAL A 166 17.63 -4.72 7.84
N LEU A 167 16.53 -3.96 7.96
CA LEU A 167 16.16 -2.94 6.97
C LEU A 167 17.31 -1.94 6.76
N ASN A 168 17.95 -1.50 7.84
CA ASN A 168 19.11 -0.61 7.79
C ASN A 168 20.35 -1.26 7.17
N GLN A 169 20.64 -2.54 7.48
CA GLN A 169 21.79 -3.26 6.92
C GLN A 169 21.73 -3.36 5.38
N HIS A 170 20.54 -3.55 4.82
CA HIS A 170 20.33 -3.63 3.37
C HIS A 170 20.11 -2.27 2.70
N GLY A 171 19.98 -1.18 3.46
CA GLY A 171 19.61 0.13 2.93
C GLY A 171 18.20 0.17 2.34
N TRP A 172 17.31 -0.70 2.83
CA TRP A 172 15.92 -0.77 2.40
C TRP A 172 15.08 0.38 2.95
N ILE A 173 14.07 0.78 2.19
CA ILE A 173 13.16 1.87 2.58
C ILE A 173 12.24 1.39 3.71
N VAL A 174 12.01 2.25 4.69
CA VAL A 174 10.93 2.08 5.66
C VAL A 174 9.94 3.22 5.48
N MET A 175 8.66 2.87 5.29
CA MET A 175 7.59 3.85 5.26
C MET A 175 6.81 3.86 6.57
N LEU A 176 6.96 4.93 7.33
CA LEU A 176 6.16 5.23 8.51
C LEU A 176 4.98 6.15 8.14
N HIS A 177 3.86 6.01 8.86
CA HIS A 177 2.73 6.92 8.78
C HIS A 177 2.61 7.65 10.12
#